data_AF-A0A353PHL3-F1
#
_entry.id   AF-A0A353PHL3-F1
#
_cell.length_a   1.000
_cell.length_b   1.000
_cell.length_c   1.000
_cell.angle_alpha   90.00
_cell.angle_beta   90.00
_cell.angle_gamma   90.00
#
_symmetry.space_group_name_H-M   'P 1'
#
loop_
_entity.id
_entity.type
_entity.pdbx_description
1 polymer ?
#
loop_
_entity_poly.entity_id
_entity_poly.type
_entity_poly.pdbx_seq_one_letter_code
_entity_poly.pdbx_strand_id
1 'polypeptide(L)'
;MINIIVFSLLGIGLLFTMIRFIIGPSLSDKVVSLDTFNMIIIGVIAMLALIFQSELYLDITIIYSILAFLETVVFARYVEGKKDANH
;
A
#
# COMPACT_ATOMS: atom_id res chain seq x y z
N MET A 1 1.63 -25.43 -1.22
CA MET A 1 0.37 -25.02 -1.88
C MET A 1 -0.16 -23.69 -1.35
N ILE A 2 -0.32 -23.51 -0.04
CA ILE A 2 -0.86 -22.27 0.54
C ILE A 2 -0.10 -21.01 0.10
N ASN A 3 1.25 -21.03 0.11
CA ASN A 3 2.07 -19.89 -0.30
C ASN A 3 1.81 -19.45 -1.75
N ILE A 4 1.61 -20.43 -2.66
CA ILE A 4 1.32 -20.14 -4.08
C ILE A 4 -0.02 -19.42 -4.18
N ILE A 5 -1.05 -19.91 -3.48
CA ILE A 5 -2.38 -19.27 -3.46
C ILE A 5 -2.28 -17.84 -2.93
N VAL A 6 -1.58 -17.63 -1.83
CA VAL A 6 -1.40 -16.30 -1.23
C VAL A 6 -0.67 -15.36 -2.19
N PHE A 7 0.45 -15.75 -2.78
CA PHE A 7 1.17 -14.90 -3.73
C PHE A 7 0.39 -14.65 -5.02
N SER A 8 -0.39 -15.62 -5.51
CA SER A 8 -1.29 -15.40 -6.64
C SER A 8 -2.35 -14.35 -6.31
N LEU A 9 -2.99 -14.42 -5.14
CA LEU A 9 -3.98 -13.43 -4.72
C LEU A 9 -3.36 -12.03 -4.52
N LEU A 10 -2.18 -11.95 -3.88
CA LEU A 10 -1.45 -10.69 -3.73
C LEU A 10 -1.06 -10.11 -5.10
N GLY A 11 -0.57 -10.93 -6.02
CA GLY A 11 -0.23 -10.52 -7.38
C GLY A 11 -1.44 -10.01 -8.18
N ILE A 12 -2.58 -10.69 -8.10
CA ILE A 12 -3.83 -10.23 -8.73
C ILE A 12 -4.30 -8.90 -8.10
N GLY A 13 -4.23 -8.78 -6.77
CA GLY A 13 -4.53 -7.52 -6.09
C GLY A 13 -3.61 -6.38 -6.54
N LEU A 14 -2.33 -6.65 -6.74
CA LEU A 14 -1.36 -5.68 -7.24
C LEU A 14 -1.74 -5.18 -8.64
N LEU A 15 -2.17 -6.08 -9.52
CA LEU A 15 -2.65 -5.72 -10.85
C LEU A 15 -3.91 -4.85 -10.78
N PHE A 16 -4.88 -5.21 -9.93
CA PHE A 16 -6.11 -4.43 -9.78
C PHE A 16 -5.86 -3.03 -9.19
N THR A 17 -4.97 -2.91 -8.21
CA THR A 17 -4.61 -1.60 -7.63
C THR A 17 -3.89 -0.72 -8.64
N MET A 18 -2.99 -1.28 -9.46
CA MET A 18 -2.37 -0.54 -10.56
C MET A 18 -3.38 -0.08 -11.62
N ILE A 19 -4.29 -0.96 -12.05
CA ILE A 19 -5.35 -0.59 -13.00
C ILE A 19 -6.21 0.56 -12.43
N ARG A 20 -6.61 0.46 -11.16
CA ARG A 20 -7.40 1.50 -10.49
C ARG A 20 -6.63 2.82 -10.37
N PHE A 21 -5.33 2.77 -10.07
CA PHE A 21 -4.48 3.96 -9.99
C PHE A 21 -4.41 4.71 -11.33
N ILE A 22 -4.31 3.99 -12.45
CA ILE A 22 -4.25 4.58 -13.79
C ILE A 22 -5.61 5.16 -14.22
N ILE A 23 -6.70 4.41 -14.00
CA ILE A 23 -8.04 4.78 -14.46
C ILE A 23 -8.72 5.81 -13.54
N GLY A 24 -8.27 5.92 -12.28
CA GLY A 24 -8.86 6.79 -11.25
C GLY A 24 -9.02 8.25 -11.71
N PRO A 25 -10.25 8.81 -11.74
CA PRO A 25 -10.51 10.14 -12.28
C PRO A 25 -10.08 11.26 -11.31
N SER A 26 -10.25 11.06 -10.00
CA SER A 26 -9.89 12.06 -8.99
C SER A 26 -8.53 11.78 -8.37
N LEU A 27 -7.90 12.82 -7.83
CA LEU A 27 -6.65 12.67 -7.08
C LEU A 27 -6.84 11.76 -5.85
N SER A 28 -8.00 11.86 -5.18
CA SER A 28 -8.37 11.01 -4.05
C SER A 28 -8.45 9.53 -4.44
N ASP A 29 -9.01 9.20 -5.61
CA ASP A 29 -9.08 7.81 -6.09
C ASP A 29 -7.69 7.21 -6.28
N LYS A 30 -6.75 8.00 -6.81
CA LYS A 30 -5.37 7.58 -7.02
C LYS A 30 -4.67 7.32 -5.69
N VAL A 31 -4.87 8.17 -4.69
CA VAL A 31 -4.26 7.98 -3.36
C VAL A 31 -4.82 6.77 -2.65
N VAL A 32 -6.13 6.55 -2.67
CA VAL A 32 -6.70 5.33 -2.07
C VAL A 32 -6.18 4.07 -2.77
N SER A 33 -5.98 4.13 -4.09
CA SER A 33 -5.39 3.01 -4.85
C SER A 33 -3.94 2.77 -4.47
N LEU A 34 -3.17 3.83 -4.22
CA LEU A 34 -1.78 3.77 -3.78
C LEU A 34 -1.64 3.24 -2.35
N ASP A 35 -2.51 3.67 -1.43
CA ASP A 35 -2.57 3.14 -0.06
C ASP A 35 -2.86 1.62 -0.07
N THR A 36 -3.83 1.19 -0.89
CA THR A 36 -4.12 -0.24 -1.07
C THR A 36 -2.94 -1.00 -1.68
N PHE A 37 -2.24 -0.40 -2.66
CA PHE A 37 -1.02 -0.97 -3.24
C PHE A 37 0.07 -1.17 -2.18
N ASN A 38 0.32 -0.16 -1.35
CA ASN A 38 1.28 -0.24 -0.24
C ASN A 38 0.90 -1.35 0.75
N MET A 39 -0.38 -1.50 1.07
CA MET A 39 -0.89 -2.59 1.93
C MET A 39 -0.56 -3.98 1.37
N ILE A 40 -0.67 -4.17 0.04
CA ILE A 40 -0.31 -5.42 -0.62
C ILE A 40 1.20 -5.67 -0.55
N ILE A 41 2.02 -4.64 -0.77
CA ILE A 41 3.49 -4.72 -0.63
C ILE A 41 3.88 -5.14 0.79
N ILE A 42 3.27 -4.55 1.81
CA ILE A 42 3.46 -4.93 3.22
C ILE A 42 3.15 -6.42 3.42
N GLY A 43 2.02 -6.90 2.88
CA GLY A 43 1.64 -8.31 2.93
C GLY A 43 2.64 -9.23 2.23
N VAL A 44 3.21 -8.81 1.09
CA VAL A 44 4.27 -9.55 0.39
C VAL A 44 5.52 -9.66 1.28
N ILE A 45 5.99 -8.56 1.87
CA ILE A 45 7.18 -8.55 2.73
C ILE A 45 6.95 -9.43 3.98
N ALA A 46 5.76 -9.36 4.57
CA ALA A 46 5.39 -10.20 5.72
C ALA A 46 5.40 -11.69 5.36
N MET A 47 4.89 -12.06 4.17
CA MET A 47 4.98 -13.44 3.67
C MET A 47 6.43 -13.89 3.45
N LEU A 48 7.31 -12.99 2.99
CA LEU A 48 8.73 -13.29 2.85
C LEU A 48 9.38 -13.56 4.21
N ALA A 49 9.00 -12.85 5.29
CA ALA A 49 9.47 -13.14 6.64
C ALA A 49 9.17 -14.59 7.07
N LEU A 50 7.97 -15.08 6.75
CA LEU A 50 7.56 -16.46 7.03
C LEU A 50 8.32 -17.49 6.17
N ILE A 51 8.63 -17.16 4.92
CA ILE A 51 9.31 -18.11 4.01
C ILE A 51 10.79 -18.20 4.33
N PHE A 52 11.44 -17.06 4.56
CA PHE A 52 12.86 -17.00 4.83
C PHE A 52 13.20 -17.19 6.31
N GLN A 53 12.19 -17.29 7.19
CA GLN A 53 12.36 -17.47 8.64
C GLN A 53 13.33 -16.42 9.21
N SER A 54 13.16 -15.17 8.80
CA SER A 54 14.10 -14.09 9.10
C SER A 54 13.36 -12.88 9.66
N GLU A 55 13.74 -12.51 10.87
CA GLU A 55 13.20 -11.37 11.63
C GLU A 55 13.44 -10.04 10.91
N LEU A 56 14.51 -9.95 10.11
CA LEU A 56 14.81 -8.77 9.30
C LEU A 56 13.63 -8.35 8.40
N TYR A 57 12.96 -9.31 7.75
CA TYR A 57 11.81 -9.00 6.90
C TYR A 57 10.62 -8.51 7.72
N LEU A 58 10.47 -8.98 8.96
CA LEU A 58 9.41 -8.55 9.86
C LEU A 58 9.65 -7.11 10.34
N ASP A 59 10.91 -6.75 10.63
CA ASP A 59 11.30 -5.37 10.91
C ASP A 59 11.00 -4.44 9.73
N ILE A 60 11.34 -4.88 8.51
CA ILE A 60 11.02 -4.14 7.27
C ILE A 60 9.51 -3.98 7.13
N THR A 61 8.70 -5.02 7.38
CA THR A 61 7.23 -4.95 7.34
C THR A 61 6.69 -3.89 8.29
N ILE A 62 7.18 -3.85 9.54
CA ILE A 62 6.72 -2.89 10.55
C ILE A 62 7.06 -1.46 10.13
N ILE A 63 8.32 -1.22 9.75
CA ILE A 63 8.80 0.10 9.32
C ILE A 63 8.01 0.57 8.08
N TYR A 64 7.85 -0.30 7.09
CA TYR A 64 7.13 0.03 5.87
C TYR A 64 5.64 0.32 6.13
N SER A 65 5.01 -0.37 7.09
CA SER A 65 3.63 -0.10 7.49
C SER A 65 3.45 1.29 8.08
N ILE A 66 4.40 1.72 8.92
CA ILE A 66 4.39 3.07 9.50
C ILE A 66 4.60 4.12 8.41
N LEU A 67 5.54 3.87 7.48
CA LEU A 67 5.82 4.77 6.36
C LEU A 67 4.63 4.91 5.41
N ALA A 68 3.96 3.80 5.05
CA ALA A 68 2.78 3.81 4.21
C ALA A 68 1.63 4.59 4.86
N PHE A 69 1.40 4.39 6.16
CA PHE A 69 0.40 5.17 6.89
C PHE A 69 0.74 6.66 6.92
N LEU A 70 2.02 7.00 7.15
CA LEU A 70 2.49 8.39 7.14
C LEU A 70 2.26 9.06 5.77
N GLU A 71 2.51 8.36 4.67
CA GLU A 71 2.23 8.84 3.31
C GLU A 71 0.77 9.28 3.17
N THR A 72 -0.16 8.42 3.59
CA THR A 72 -1.61 8.68 3.54
C THR A 72 -2.01 9.86 4.41
N VAL A 73 -1.45 10.00 5.62
CA VAL A 73 -1.71 11.14 6.52
C VAL A 73 -1.19 12.46 5.93
N VAL A 74 0.05 12.47 5.42
CA VAL A 74 0.64 13.65 4.78
C VAL A 74 -0.20 14.08 3.59
N PHE A 75 -0.65 13.13 2.78
CA PHE A 75 -1.51 13.42 1.65
C PHE A 75 -2.86 14.03 2.08
N ALA A 76 -3.51 13.46 3.11
CA ALA A 76 -4.76 13.99 3.63
C ALA A 76 -4.63 15.44 4.11
N ARG A 77 -3.55 15.74 4.86
CA ARG A 77 -3.24 17.11 5.33
C ARG A 77 -2.95 18.07 4.18
N TYR A 78 -2.26 17.62 3.14
CA TYR A 78 -2.00 18.44 1.96
C TYR A 78 -3.30 18.81 1.22
N VAL A 79 -4.22 17.86 1.04
CA VAL A 79 -5.52 18.12 0.40
C VAL A 79 -6.38 19.05 1.24
N GLU A 80 -6.40 18.87 2.57
CA GLU A 80 -7.11 19.75 3.50
C GLU A 80 -6.58 21.18 3.45
N GLY A 81 -5.26 21.38 3.57
CA GLY A 81 -4.66 22.72 3.52
C GLY A 81 -4.90 23.44 2.19
N LYS A 82 -4.99 22.71 1.07
CA LYS A 82 -5.33 23.30 -0.24
C LYS A 82 -6.81 23.72 -0.33
N LYS A 83 -7.71 23.09 0.42
CA LYS A 83 -9.13 23.47 0.49
C LYS A 83 -9.32 24.77 1.29
N ASP A 84 -8.53 24.96 2.35
CA ASP A 84 -8.63 26.14 3.22
C ASP A 84 -8.04 27.41 2.58
N ALA A 85 -7.03 27.28 1.72
CA ALA A 85 -6.41 28.43 1.03
C ALA A 85 -7.23 29.00 -0.16
N ASN A 86 -8.32 28.34 -0.55
CA ASN A 86 -9.20 28.75 -1.65
C ASN A 86 -10.52 29.42 -1.18
N HIS A 87 -10.62 29.75 0.11
CA HIS A 87 -11.62 30.65 0.69
C HIS A 87 -10.93 31.89 1.26
#